data_AF-H5SKC5-F1
#
_entry.id   AF-H5SKC5-F1
#
_cell.length_a   1.000
_cell.length_b   1.000
_cell.length_c   1.000
_cell.angle_alpha   90.00
_cell.angle_beta   90.00
_cell.angle_gamma   90.00
#
_symmetry.space_group_name_H-M   'P 1'
#
loop_
_entity.id
_entity.type
_entity.pdbx_description
1 polymer ?
#
loop_
_entity_poly.entity_id
_entity_poly.type
_entity_poly.pdbx_seq_one_letter_code
_entity_poly.pdbx_strand_id
1 'polypeptide(L)'
;MSLGPGIVIRRFRALVGLRSALHVYRTTLQVLGERARETDRRRELLTLWRPCQERLDQLLDTLPAKWAGPLRLFRQEIEDGLLDDPPCLSAIADALDGLDYACEMLWMSDDTDL
;
A
#
# COMPACT_ATOMS: atom_id res chain seq x y z
N MET A 1 -12.40 -0.89 24.54
CA MET A 1 -12.47 0.58 24.34
C MET A 1 -12.97 0.86 22.93
N SER A 2 -14.27 1.13 22.75
CA SER A 2 -14.86 1.40 21.42
C SER A 2 -14.15 2.58 20.76
N LEU A 3 -13.75 2.41 19.49
CA LEU A 3 -13.12 3.48 18.72
C LEU A 3 -14.10 4.64 18.57
N GLY A 4 -13.72 5.83 19.03
CA GLY A 4 -14.57 7.00 18.87
C GLY A 4 -14.90 7.26 17.38
N PRO A 5 -16.09 7.80 17.06
CA PRO A 5 -16.56 7.94 15.67
C PRO A 5 -15.60 8.74 14.77
N GLY A 6 -14.81 9.65 15.34
CA GLY A 6 -13.77 10.38 14.61
C GLY A 6 -12.58 9.51 14.15
N ILE A 7 -12.25 8.44 14.88
CA ILE A 7 -11.17 7.51 14.48
C ILE A 7 -11.66 6.62 13.34
N VAL A 8 -12.89 6.14 13.40
CA VAL A 8 -13.50 5.31 12.34
C VAL A 8 -13.56 6.08 11.02
N ILE A 9 -14.02 7.34 11.04
CA ILE A 9 -14.07 8.19 9.83
C ILE A 9 -12.66 8.45 9.28
N ARG A 10 -11.67 8.69 10.14
CA ARG A 10 -10.26 8.88 9.71
C ARG A 10 -9.70 7.62 9.07
N ARG A 11 -9.88 6.45 9.71
CA ARG A 11 -9.46 5.14 9.18
C ARG A 11 -10.10 4.87 7.83
N PHE A 12 -11.41 5.10 7.70
CA PHE A 12 -12.14 4.91 6.45
C PHE A 12 -11.61 5.80 5.33
N ARG A 13 -11.40 7.09 5.58
CA ARG A 13 -10.83 8.02 4.60
C ARG A 13 -9.42 7.62 4.18
N ALA A 14 -8.58 7.18 5.14
CA ALA A 14 -7.25 6.69 4.86
C ALA A 14 -7.27 5.43 3.99
N LEU A 15 -8.14 4.46 4.30
CA LEU A 15 -8.32 3.24 3.51
C LEU A 15 -8.77 3.53 2.07
N VAL A 16 -9.80 4.36 1.88
CA VAL A 16 -10.26 4.74 0.54
C VAL A 16 -9.14 5.44 -0.23
N GLY A 17 -8.47 6.39 0.41
CA GLY A 17 -7.36 7.13 -0.20
C GLY A 17 -6.24 6.20 -0.66
N LEU A 18 -5.81 5.28 0.21
CA LEU A 18 -4.76 4.30 -0.09
C LEU A 18 -5.17 3.39 -1.25
N ARG A 19 -6.36 2.78 -1.22
CA ARG A 19 -6.82 1.88 -2.29
C ARG A 19 -6.87 2.58 -3.65
N SER A 20 -7.33 3.83 -3.70
CA SER A 20 -7.32 4.61 -4.95
C SER A 20 -5.89 4.84 -5.45
N ALA A 21 -4.94 5.15 -4.58
CA ALA A 21 -3.54 5.33 -4.97
C ALA A 21 -2.90 4.03 -5.46
N LEU A 22 -3.13 2.91 -4.76
CA LEU A 22 -2.65 1.59 -5.16
C LEU A 22 -3.21 1.17 -6.52
N HIS A 23 -4.49 1.45 -6.79
CA HIS A 23 -5.09 1.16 -8.09
C HIS A 23 -4.40 1.92 -9.24
N VAL A 24 -4.13 3.22 -9.05
CA VAL A 24 -3.40 4.03 -10.03
C VAL A 24 -1.99 3.47 -10.22
N TYR A 25 -1.27 3.21 -9.14
CA TYR A 25 0.08 2.66 -9.18
C TYR A 25 0.14 1.32 -9.91
N ARG A 26 -0.75 0.38 -9.59
CA ARG A 26 -0.85 -0.94 -10.23
C ARG A 26 -1.13 -0.81 -11.72
N THR A 27 -2.06 0.06 -12.10
CA THR A 27 -2.39 0.30 -13.52
C THR A 27 -1.19 0.86 -14.27
N THR A 28 -0.47 1.82 -13.68
CA THR A 28 0.72 2.38 -14.31
C THR A 28 1.86 1.36 -14.39
N LEU A 29 2.06 0.54 -13.36
CA LEU A 29 3.05 -0.54 -13.37
C LEU A 29 2.78 -1.54 -14.50
N GLN A 30 1.51 -1.92 -14.71
CA GLN A 30 1.10 -2.79 -15.82
C GLN A 30 1.33 -2.17 -17.19
N VAL A 31 1.06 -0.87 -17.35
CA VAL A 31 1.29 -0.14 -18.61
C VAL A 31 2.79 -0.01 -18.91
N LEU A 32 3.59 0.27 -17.88
CA LEU A 32 5.05 0.36 -18.02
C LEU A 32 5.65 -1.02 -18.34
N GLY A 33 5.07 -2.10 -17.81
CA GLY A 33 5.43 -3.48 -18.16
C GLY A 33 6.93 -3.72 -18.08
N GLU A 34 7.49 -4.41 -19.09
CA GLU A 34 8.92 -4.69 -19.18
C GLU A 34 9.81 -3.46 -19.42
N ARG A 35 9.22 -2.30 -19.79
CA ARG A 35 9.96 -1.05 -19.96
C ARG A 35 10.39 -0.45 -18.62
N ALA A 36 9.84 -0.94 -17.51
CA ALA A 36 10.30 -0.60 -16.16
C ALA A 36 11.79 -0.91 -15.90
N ARG A 37 12.41 -1.78 -16.73
CA ARG A 37 13.85 -2.11 -16.66
C ARG A 37 14.76 -0.96 -17.13
N GLU A 38 14.22 0.05 -17.80
CA GLU A 38 14.96 1.26 -18.18
C GLU A 38 15.16 2.17 -16.96
N THR A 39 16.38 2.69 -16.75
CA THR A 39 16.73 3.49 -15.56
C THR A 39 15.81 4.70 -15.34
N ASP A 40 15.36 5.36 -16.42
CA ASP A 40 14.44 6.50 -16.34
C ASP A 40 13.04 6.08 -15.86
N ARG A 41 12.60 4.88 -16.25
CA ARG A 41 11.30 4.30 -15.85
C ARG A 41 11.31 3.80 -14.42
N ARG A 42 12.45 3.35 -13.91
CA ARG A 42 12.62 3.03 -12.49
C ARG A 42 12.43 4.25 -11.59
N ARG A 43 13.00 5.40 -11.96
CA ARG A 43 12.79 6.67 -11.23
C ARG A 43 11.33 7.12 -11.29
N GLU A 44 10.66 6.90 -12.43
CA GLU A 44 9.23 7.16 -12.58
C GLU A 44 8.39 6.28 -11.63
N LEU A 45 8.66 4.98 -11.56
CA LEU A 45 7.99 4.06 -10.63
C LEU A 45 8.16 4.47 -9.16
N LEU A 46 9.39 4.81 -8.75
CA LEU A 46 9.64 5.34 -7.40
C LEU A 46 8.87 6.63 -7.12
N THR A 47 8.72 7.49 -8.12
CA THR A 47 7.95 8.74 -8.00
C THR A 47 6.46 8.45 -7.84
N LEU A 48 5.94 7.47 -8.59
CA LEU A 48 4.54 7.04 -8.53
C LEU A 48 4.20 6.27 -7.26
N TRP A 49 5.19 5.66 -6.61
CA TRP A 49 5.01 4.97 -5.34
C TRP A 49 4.82 5.94 -4.15
N ARG A 50 5.44 7.13 -4.18
CA ARG A 50 5.38 8.11 -3.08
C ARG A 50 3.96 8.45 -2.57
N PRO A 51 2.97 8.73 -3.44
CA PRO A 51 1.60 8.99 -2.98
C PRO A 51 0.96 7.80 -2.25
N CYS A 52 1.36 6.57 -2.58
CA CYS A 52 0.92 5.36 -1.89
C CYS A 52 1.57 5.25 -0.51
N GLN A 53 2.88 5.52 -0.42
CA GLN A 53 3.61 5.56 0.87
C GLN A 53 2.99 6.55 1.84
N GLU A 54 2.74 7.79 1.40
CA GLU A 54 2.15 8.84 2.26
C GLU A 54 0.78 8.44 2.80
N ARG A 55 -0.05 7.78 1.99
CA ARG A 55 -1.38 7.31 2.39
C ARG A 55 -1.31 6.10 3.31
N LEU A 56 -0.34 5.23 3.07
CA LEU A 56 -0.08 4.09 3.93
C LEU A 56 0.39 4.55 5.31
N ASP A 57 1.28 5.55 5.37
CA ASP A 57 1.72 6.17 6.63
C ASP A 57 0.55 6.78 7.40
N GLN A 58 -0.31 7.55 6.72
CA GLN A 58 -1.53 8.09 7.33
C GLN A 58 -2.46 6.99 7.86
N LEU A 59 -2.57 5.86 7.15
CA LEU A 59 -3.36 4.72 7.62
C LEU A 59 -2.71 4.09 8.86
N LEU A 60 -1.41 3.85 8.82
CA LEU A 60 -0.64 3.26 9.92
C LEU A 60 -0.74 4.07 11.22
N ASP A 61 -0.78 5.41 11.12
CA ASP A 61 -0.98 6.31 12.27
C ASP A 61 -2.33 6.12 12.98
N THR A 62 -3.31 5.53 12.29
CA THR A 62 -4.66 5.29 12.83
C THR A 62 -4.88 3.86 13.30
N LEU A 63 -3.94 2.94 13.05
CA LEU A 63 -4.13 1.51 13.28
C LEU A 63 -3.46 1.01 14.57
N PRO A 64 -4.08 0.04 15.25
CA PRO A 64 -3.40 -0.74 16.28
C PRO A 64 -2.18 -1.49 15.73
N ALA A 65 -1.16 -1.69 16.59
CA ALA A 65 0.09 -2.35 16.21
C ALA A 65 -0.10 -3.74 15.56
N LYS A 66 -1.13 -4.50 15.98
CA LYS A 66 -1.44 -5.84 15.43
C LYS A 66 -1.72 -5.81 13.92
N TRP A 67 -2.27 -4.71 13.42
CA TRP A 67 -2.58 -4.53 11.99
C TRP A 67 -1.49 -3.78 11.22
N ALA A 68 -0.65 -3.01 11.93
CA ALA A 68 0.43 -2.24 11.32
C ALA A 68 1.57 -3.11 10.77
N GLY A 69 1.85 -4.26 11.42
CA GLY A 69 2.94 -5.16 11.04
C GLY A 69 2.87 -5.65 9.59
N PRO A 70 1.78 -6.34 9.18
CA PRO A 70 1.63 -6.82 7.81
C PRO A 70 1.69 -5.71 6.75
N LEU A 71 1.07 -4.56 7.03
CA LEU A 71 1.10 -3.41 6.11
C LEU A 71 2.52 -2.85 5.90
N ARG A 72 3.33 -2.80 6.97
CA ARG A 72 4.73 -2.38 6.88
C ARG A 72 5.58 -3.39 6.11
N LEU A 73 5.30 -4.68 6.25
CA LEU A 73 5.98 -5.72 5.49
C LEU A 73 5.72 -5.57 3.99
N PHE A 74 4.46 -5.45 3.56
CA PHE A 74 4.15 -5.26 2.15
C PHE A 74 4.74 -3.96 1.58
N ARG A 75 4.75 -2.87 2.37
CA ARG A 75 5.45 -1.64 1.98
C ARG A 75 6.92 -1.91 1.67
N GLN A 76 7.59 -2.61 2.58
CA GLN A 76 9.01 -2.92 2.46
C GLN A 76 9.26 -3.81 1.25
N GLU A 77 8.46 -4.85 1.02
CA GLU A 77 8.59 -5.73 -0.15
C GLU A 77 8.44 -4.97 -1.49
N ILE A 78 7.53 -3.99 -1.56
CA ILE A 78 7.38 -3.12 -2.73
C ILE A 78 8.63 -2.24 -2.91
N GLU A 79 9.14 -1.65 -1.83
CA GLU A 79 10.33 -0.80 -1.85
C GLU A 79 11.57 -1.60 -2.26
N ASP A 80 11.77 -2.77 -1.67
CA ASP A 80 12.88 -3.68 -1.97
C ASP A 80 12.80 -4.15 -3.44
N GLY A 81 11.61 -4.56 -3.91
CA GLY A 81 11.42 -4.95 -5.31
C GLY A 81 11.67 -3.81 -6.32
N LEU A 82 11.42 -2.55 -5.94
CA LEU A 82 11.79 -1.37 -6.73
C LEU A 82 13.30 -1.09 -6.68
N LEU A 83 13.97 -1.48 -5.59
CA LEU A 83 15.41 -1.34 -5.35
C LEU A 83 16.25 -2.52 -5.90
N ASP A 84 15.62 -3.60 -6.34
CA ASP A 84 16.27 -4.67 -7.12
C ASP A 84 16.76 -4.20 -8.50
N ASP A 85 17.83 -4.84 -9.01
CA ASP A 85 18.38 -4.58 -10.34
C ASP A 85 18.46 -5.89 -11.17
N PRO A 86 17.56 -6.10 -12.16
CA PRO A 86 16.44 -5.23 -12.52
C PRO A 86 15.29 -5.28 -11.47
N PRO A 87 14.37 -4.30 -11.46
CA PRO A 87 13.22 -4.31 -10.56
C PRO A 87 12.40 -5.61 -10.64
N CYS A 88 12.07 -6.18 -9.49
CA CYS A 88 11.32 -7.43 -9.40
C CYS A 88 9.81 -7.18 -9.49
N LEU A 89 9.30 -7.03 -10.72
CA LEU A 89 7.90 -6.67 -10.96
C LEU A 89 6.90 -7.69 -10.38
N SER A 90 7.26 -8.97 -10.34
CA SER A 90 6.40 -10.02 -9.74
C SER A 90 6.31 -9.85 -8.22
N ALA A 91 7.43 -9.62 -7.53
CA ALA A 91 7.42 -9.40 -6.09
C ALA A 91 6.64 -8.13 -5.72
N ILE A 92 6.78 -7.06 -6.52
CA ILE A 92 5.99 -5.84 -6.36
C ILE A 92 4.49 -6.15 -6.53
N ALA A 93 4.11 -6.92 -7.55
CA ALA A 93 2.71 -7.28 -7.79
C ALA A 93 2.12 -8.10 -6.63
N ASP A 94 2.85 -9.12 -6.16
CA ASP A 94 2.42 -9.96 -5.03
C ASP A 94 2.24 -9.12 -3.74
N ALA A 95 3.18 -8.21 -3.47
CA ALA A 95 3.09 -7.32 -2.31
C ALA A 95 1.95 -6.29 -2.43
N LEU A 96 1.65 -5.80 -3.64
CA LEU A 96 0.48 -4.95 -3.88
C LEU A 96 -0.83 -5.71 -3.65
N ASP A 97 -0.90 -6.98 -4.06
CA ASP A 97 -2.06 -7.84 -3.85
C ASP A 97 -2.26 -8.12 -2.35
N GLY A 98 -1.18 -8.41 -1.63
CA GLY A 98 -1.19 -8.55 -0.17
C GLY A 98 -1.65 -7.27 0.54
N LEU A 99 -1.20 -6.10 0.08
CA LEU A 99 -1.57 -4.82 0.64
C LEU A 99 -3.06 -4.49 0.41
N ASP A 100 -3.60 -4.78 -0.78
CA ASP A 100 -5.03 -4.58 -1.09
C ASP A 100 -5.89 -5.53 -0.25
N TYR A 101 -5.49 -6.81 -0.13
CA TYR A 101 -6.15 -7.78 0.74
C TYR A 101 -6.13 -7.34 2.22
N ALA A 102 -5.01 -6.83 2.72
CA ALA A 102 -4.93 -6.29 4.08
C ALA A 102 -5.86 -5.08 4.28
N CYS A 103 -5.99 -4.21 3.27
CA CYS A 103 -6.96 -3.11 3.29
C CYS A 103 -8.40 -3.61 3.34
N GLU A 104 -8.73 -4.68 2.63
CA GLU A 104 -10.06 -5.31 2.67
C GLU A 104 -10.35 -5.93 4.03
N MET A 105 -9.38 -6.63 4.62
CA MET A 105 -9.52 -7.18 5.98
C MET A 105 -9.72 -6.08 7.02
N LEU A 106 -9.06 -4.93 6.86
CA LEU A 106 -9.25 -3.74 7.69
C LEU A 106 -10.62 -3.07 7.50
N TRP A 107 -11.22 -3.24 6.33
CA TRP A 107 -12.56 -2.76 6.04
C TRP A 107 -13.63 -3.66 6.65
N MET A 108 -13.42 -4.98 6.60
CA MET A 108 -14.36 -5.98 7.12
C MET A 108 -14.25 -6.18 8.64
N SER A 109 -13.14 -5.77 9.25
CA SER A 109 -12.98 -5.77 10.70
C SER A 109 -13.75 -4.59 11.31
N ASP A 110 -15.04 -4.81 11.53
CA ASP A 110 -15.85 -4.12 12.53
C ASP A 110 -15.43 -4.59 13.95
N ASP A 111 -15.15 -3.62 14.81
CA ASP A 111 -15.07 -3.56 16.30
C ASP A 111 -15.36 -4.82 17.19
N THR A 112 -15.04 -6.06 16.79
CA THR A 112 -15.31 -7.27 17.61
C THR A 112 -14.13 -7.79 18.42
N ASP A 113 -12.95 -7.18 18.30
CA ASP A 113 -11.79 -7.51 19.15
C ASP A 113 -11.42 -6.36 20.09
N LEU A 114 -12.32 -6.05 21.02
CA LEU A 114 -12.07 -5.19 22.18
C LEU A 114 -12.27 -5.93 23.50
#